data_AF-A0A846FZJ4-F1
#
_entry.id   AF-A0A846FZJ4-F1
#
_cell.length_a   1.000
_cell.length_b   1.000
_cell.length_c   1.000
_cell.angle_alpha   90.00
_cell.angle_beta   90.00
_cell.angle_gamma   90.00
#
_symmetry.space_group_name_H-M   'P 1'
#
loop_
_entity.id
_entity.type
_entity.pdbx_description
1 polymer ?
#
loop_
_entity_poly.entity_id
_entity_poly.type
_entity_poly.pdbx_seq_one_letter_code
_entity_poly.pdbx_strand_id
1 'polypeptide(L)'
;MKSTSLSVKENITFEEALALTQEIMSEMETGQLSAAKIEELIGDLVKRKDTARAFFAIYLRDPRPLVDNPSPSIIRALESSPETVTELLVKSLAMSSGMVVHHQRNQDQEAANESQTVRSRITKLIKSLNIPSIQGNIQELYQSITTDRGNYKDFLQQWGYDCEQLKAIEQAIEPLLN
;
A
#
# COMPACT_ATOMS: atom_id res chain seq x y z
N MET A 1 -18.50 27.09 6.13
CA MET A 1 -17.80 25.86 5.69
C MET A 1 -16.72 26.31 4.73
N LYS A 2 -15.43 26.14 5.05
CA LYS A 2 -14.37 26.39 4.08
C LYS A 2 -14.47 25.27 3.06
N SER A 3 -14.85 25.59 1.83
CA SER A 3 -14.73 24.65 0.72
C SER A 3 -13.23 24.47 0.49
N THR A 4 -12.67 23.33 0.89
CA THR A 4 -11.27 23.03 0.67
C THR A 4 -11.05 22.71 -0.80
N SER A 5 -10.21 23.53 -1.43
CA SER A 5 -9.87 23.48 -2.85
C SER A 5 -8.78 22.43 -3.13
N LEU A 6 -8.87 21.27 -2.48
CA LEU A 6 -7.91 20.20 -2.71
C LEU A 6 -8.01 19.74 -4.17
N SER A 7 -6.85 19.62 -4.80
CA SER A 7 -6.70 19.11 -6.16
C SER A 7 -5.29 18.56 -6.32
N VAL A 8 -5.16 17.49 -7.10
CA VAL A 8 -3.86 16.93 -7.46
C VAL A 8 -3.35 17.70 -8.68
N LYS A 9 -2.22 18.40 -8.53
CA LYS A 9 -1.61 19.11 -9.65
C LYS A 9 -0.92 18.12 -10.60
N GLU A 10 -0.95 18.39 -11.90
CA GLU A 10 -0.36 17.50 -12.93
C GLU A 10 1.12 17.18 -12.66
N ASN A 11 1.90 18.17 -12.21
CA ASN A 11 3.33 18.06 -11.94
C ASN A 11 3.66 18.02 -10.43
N ILE A 12 2.73 17.55 -9.60
CA ILE A 12 2.97 17.41 -8.16
C ILE A 12 4.20 16.52 -7.90
N THR A 13 5.06 16.95 -6.98
CA THR A 13 6.24 16.16 -6.56
C THR A 13 5.86 15.06 -5.57
N PHE A 14 6.80 14.16 -5.27
CA PHE A 14 6.61 13.13 -4.25
C PHE A 14 6.33 13.74 -2.86
N GLU A 15 7.10 14.75 -2.46
CA GLU A 15 6.97 15.43 -1.17
C GLU A 15 5.65 16.21 -1.07
N GLU A 16 5.26 16.88 -2.16
CA GLU A 16 3.96 17.55 -2.24
C GLU A 16 2.80 16.54 -2.16
N ALA A 17 2.94 15.36 -2.77
CA ALA A 17 1.95 14.29 -2.69
C ALA A 17 1.85 13.69 -1.27
N LEU A 18 2.96 13.60 -0.52
CA LEU A 18 2.93 13.22 0.89
C LEU A 18 2.13 14.23 1.71
N ALA A 19 2.44 15.53 1.56
CA ALA A 19 1.75 16.61 2.27
C ALA A 19 0.26 16.65 1.92
N LEU A 20 -0.07 16.56 0.63
CA LEU A 20 -1.45 16.52 0.16
C LEU A 20 -2.20 15.30 0.71
N THR A 21 -1.57 14.13 0.78
CA THR A 21 -2.20 12.94 1.38
C THR A 21 -2.52 13.16 2.85
N GLN A 22 -1.62 13.78 3.62
CA GLN A 22 -1.88 14.11 5.03
C GLN A 22 -3.07 15.07 5.20
N GLU A 23 -3.18 16.06 4.32
CA GLU A 23 -4.29 17.02 4.32
C GLU A 23 -5.62 16.33 3.97
N ILE A 24 -5.64 15.52 2.89
CA ILE A 24 -6.80 14.69 2.50
C ILE A 24 -7.27 13.84 3.68
N MET A 25 -6.36 13.15 4.35
CA MET A 25 -6.69 12.28 5.49
C MET A 25 -7.32 13.07 6.65
N SER A 26 -6.88 14.30 6.87
CA SER A 26 -7.41 15.19 7.91
C SER A 26 -8.80 15.72 7.58
N GLU A 27 -9.06 16.02 6.31
CA GLU A 27 -10.39 16.42 5.87
C GLU A 27 -11.37 15.24 5.79
N MET A 28 -10.89 14.03 5.49
CA MET A 28 -11.69 12.81 5.58
C MET A 28 -12.15 12.56 7.02
N GLU A 29 -11.24 12.63 8.00
CA GLU A 29 -11.55 12.41 9.41
C GLU A 29 -12.58 13.40 9.94
N THR A 30 -12.52 14.65 9.48
CA THR A 30 -13.45 15.72 9.90
C THR A 30 -14.73 15.76 9.06
N GLY A 31 -14.92 14.83 8.12
CA GLY A 31 -16.10 14.75 7.25
C GLY A 31 -16.24 15.93 6.27
N GLN A 32 -15.15 16.64 5.99
CA GLN A 32 -15.14 17.80 5.09
C GLN A 32 -15.13 17.39 3.62
N LEU A 33 -14.65 16.19 3.31
CA LEU A 33 -14.67 15.65 1.94
C LEU A 33 -15.90 14.79 1.69
N SER A 34 -16.57 15.05 0.58
CA SER A 34 -17.62 14.17 0.07
C SER A 34 -17.03 12.87 -0.46
N ALA A 35 -17.85 11.82 -0.51
CA ALA A 35 -17.48 10.53 -1.09
C ALA A 35 -16.94 10.66 -2.53
N ALA A 36 -17.53 11.53 -3.35
CA ALA A 36 -17.07 11.78 -4.72
C ALA A 36 -15.71 12.49 -4.76
N LYS A 37 -15.48 13.44 -3.85
CA LYS A 37 -14.21 14.17 -3.80
C LYS A 37 -13.06 13.32 -3.30
N ILE A 38 -13.32 12.42 -2.33
CA ILE A 38 -12.33 11.41 -1.90
C ILE A 38 -11.93 10.55 -3.09
N GLU A 39 -12.92 10.06 -3.84
CA GLU A 39 -12.69 9.18 -4.99
C GLU A 39 -11.85 9.87 -6.08
N GLU A 40 -12.17 11.12 -6.40
CA GLU A 40 -11.43 11.97 -7.33
C GLU A 40 -9.97 12.17 -6.89
N LEU A 41 -9.74 12.66 -5.66
CA LEU A 41 -8.40 13.02 -5.19
C LEU A 41 -7.48 11.80 -5.06
N ILE A 42 -7.99 10.71 -4.48
CA ILE A 42 -7.22 9.48 -4.33
C ILE A 42 -6.97 8.86 -5.71
N GLY A 43 -7.98 8.85 -6.57
CA GLY A 43 -7.88 8.35 -7.95
C GLY A 43 -6.78 9.09 -8.72
N ASP A 44 -6.75 10.41 -8.61
CA ASP A 44 -5.70 11.22 -9.23
C ASP A 44 -4.31 10.95 -8.64
N LEU A 45 -4.19 10.75 -7.32
CA LEU A 45 -2.93 10.38 -6.68
C LEU A 45 -2.42 9.02 -7.14
N VAL A 46 -3.30 8.04 -7.40
CA VAL A 46 -2.86 6.68 -7.74
C VAL A 46 -2.61 6.45 -9.24
N LYS A 47 -2.93 7.42 -10.10
CA LYS A 47 -2.64 7.37 -11.55
C LYS A 47 -1.15 7.26 -11.85
N ARG A 48 -0.31 7.99 -11.11
CA ARG A 48 1.14 7.98 -11.27
C ARG A 48 1.81 7.22 -10.13
N LYS A 49 2.86 6.49 -10.47
CA LYS A 49 3.55 5.59 -9.53
C LYS A 49 4.23 6.30 -8.37
N ASP A 50 4.81 7.47 -8.60
CA ASP A 50 5.46 8.27 -7.56
C ASP A 50 4.46 8.85 -6.57
N THR A 51 3.36 9.44 -7.04
CA THR A 51 2.29 9.96 -6.19
C THR A 51 1.52 8.85 -5.48
N ALA A 52 1.33 7.69 -6.12
CA ALA A 52 0.72 6.52 -5.50
C ALA A 52 1.58 5.98 -4.34
N ARG A 53 2.91 5.97 -4.50
CA ARG A 53 3.84 5.61 -3.42
C ARG A 53 3.73 6.58 -2.25
N ALA A 54 3.64 7.87 -2.53
CA ALA A 54 3.46 8.89 -1.48
C ALA A 54 2.13 8.66 -0.73
N PHE A 55 1.05 8.41 -1.47
CA PHE A 55 -0.25 8.07 -0.90
C PHE A 55 -0.14 6.86 0.05
N PHE A 56 0.37 5.72 -0.42
CA PHE A 56 0.47 4.52 0.40
C PHE A 56 1.42 4.68 1.59
N ALA A 57 2.49 5.47 1.46
CA ALA A 57 3.44 5.74 2.54
C ALA A 57 2.78 6.45 3.73
N ILE A 58 1.84 7.37 3.47
CA ILE A 58 1.07 8.04 4.51
C ILE A 58 -0.13 7.19 4.93
N TYR A 59 -0.98 6.79 3.97
CA TYR A 59 -2.25 6.12 4.23
C TYR A 59 -2.08 4.87 5.10
N LEU A 60 -1.15 3.98 4.75
CA LEU A 60 -1.03 2.68 5.43
C LEU A 60 -0.47 2.79 6.85
N ARG A 61 0.23 3.88 7.18
CA ARG A 61 0.85 4.13 8.48
C ARG A 61 0.04 5.05 9.37
N ASP A 62 -1.04 5.63 8.85
CA ASP A 62 -1.81 6.61 9.58
C ASP A 62 -2.49 5.97 10.81
N PRO A 63 -2.39 6.59 12.00
CA PRO A 63 -2.93 6.00 13.23
C PRO A 63 -4.47 6.02 13.30
N ARG A 64 -5.14 6.76 12.40
CA ARG A 64 -6.60 6.91 12.45
C ARG A 64 -7.33 5.63 12.02
N PRO A 65 -8.49 5.31 12.64
CA PRO A 65 -9.27 4.11 12.30
C PRO A 65 -9.80 4.05 10.87
N LEU A 66 -9.88 5.19 10.18
CA LEU A 66 -10.41 5.32 8.82
C LEU A 66 -9.61 4.51 7.77
N VAL A 67 -8.37 4.12 8.11
CA VAL A 67 -7.53 3.25 7.28
C VAL A 67 -7.84 1.77 7.48
N ASP A 68 -8.26 1.38 8.69
CA ASP A 68 -8.50 -0.02 9.03
C ASP A 68 -9.77 -0.57 8.40
N ASN A 69 -10.67 0.32 8.00
CA ASN A 69 -11.93 0.07 7.29
C ASN A 69 -12.06 1.08 6.13
N PRO A 70 -11.38 0.86 5.00
CA PRO A 70 -11.41 1.78 3.86
C PRO A 70 -12.85 1.98 3.35
N SER A 71 -13.22 3.23 3.09
CA SER A 71 -14.54 3.56 2.57
C SER A 71 -14.72 3.06 1.13
N PRO A 72 -15.96 2.87 0.64
CA PRO A 72 -16.20 2.49 -0.76
C PRO A 72 -15.57 3.45 -1.78
N SER A 73 -15.44 4.74 -1.44
CA SER A 73 -14.77 5.73 -2.28
C SER A 73 -13.27 5.48 -2.42
N ILE A 74 -12.61 5.03 -1.33
CA ILE A 74 -11.19 4.63 -1.39
C ILE A 74 -11.04 3.40 -2.26
N ILE A 75 -11.90 2.39 -2.09
CA ILE A 75 -11.85 1.17 -2.91
C ILE A 75 -11.99 1.50 -4.40
N ARG A 76 -13.02 2.26 -4.79
CA ARG A 76 -13.21 2.66 -6.20
C ARG A 76 -12.05 3.51 -6.74
N ALA A 77 -11.50 4.41 -5.93
CA ALA A 77 -10.35 5.20 -6.33
C ALA A 77 -9.12 4.34 -6.64
N LEU A 78 -8.84 3.35 -5.79
CA LEU A 78 -7.75 2.40 -5.99
C LEU A 78 -7.98 1.52 -7.23
N GLU A 79 -9.21 1.06 -7.44
CA GLU A 79 -9.59 0.27 -8.62
C GLU A 79 -9.46 1.04 -9.94
N SER A 80 -9.45 2.38 -9.92
CA SER A 80 -9.28 3.21 -11.12
C SER A 80 -7.89 3.13 -11.75
N SER A 81 -6.87 2.63 -11.01
CA SER A 81 -5.48 2.54 -11.47
C SER A 81 -4.89 1.15 -11.18
N PRO A 82 -5.44 0.08 -11.80
CA PRO A 82 -5.22 -1.30 -11.38
C PRO A 82 -3.75 -1.74 -11.46
N GLU A 83 -3.03 -1.34 -12.50
CA GLU A 83 -1.61 -1.69 -12.68
C GLU A 83 -0.73 -1.08 -11.58
N THR A 84 -0.81 0.24 -11.39
CA THR A 84 -0.04 0.97 -10.38
C THR A 84 -0.35 0.46 -8.96
N VAL A 85 -1.63 0.27 -8.65
CA VAL A 85 -2.08 -0.18 -7.32
C VAL A 85 -1.64 -1.62 -7.06
N THR A 86 -1.80 -2.52 -8.03
CA THR A 86 -1.38 -3.92 -7.90
C THR A 86 0.11 -4.01 -7.59
N GLU A 87 0.96 -3.35 -8.38
CA GLU A 87 2.40 -3.42 -8.21
C GLU A 87 2.82 -2.93 -6.82
N LEU A 88 2.26 -1.78 -6.39
CA LEU A 88 2.62 -1.17 -5.12
C LEU A 88 2.11 -1.96 -3.92
N LEU A 89 0.89 -2.49 -3.95
CA LEU A 89 0.37 -3.31 -2.84
C LEU A 89 1.15 -4.61 -2.68
N VAL A 90 1.44 -5.32 -3.78
CA VAL A 90 2.19 -6.59 -3.72
C VAL A 90 3.62 -6.36 -3.21
N LYS A 91 4.31 -5.33 -3.70
CA LYS A 91 5.65 -4.98 -3.19
C LYS A 91 5.59 -4.53 -1.73
N SER A 92 4.58 -3.74 -1.35
CA SER A 92 4.44 -3.27 0.03
C SER A 92 4.12 -4.40 1.01
N LEU A 93 3.39 -5.42 0.57
CA LEU A 93 3.14 -6.62 1.37
C LEU A 93 4.45 -7.37 1.64
N ALA A 94 5.29 -7.55 0.61
CA ALA A 94 6.61 -8.15 0.77
C ALA A 94 7.50 -7.32 1.71
N MET A 95 7.62 -6.02 1.45
CA MET A 95 8.44 -5.12 2.26
C MET A 95 8.01 -5.12 3.74
N SER A 96 6.73 -4.91 4.02
CA SER A 96 6.25 -4.88 5.41
C SER A 96 6.44 -6.23 6.11
N SER A 97 6.25 -7.35 5.40
CA SER A 97 6.47 -8.69 5.98
C SER A 97 7.94 -8.94 6.31
N GLY A 98 8.87 -8.60 5.42
CA GLY A 98 10.30 -8.72 5.67
C GLY A 98 10.79 -7.77 6.78
N MET A 99 10.19 -6.58 6.90
CA MET A 99 10.55 -5.60 7.93
C MET A 99 10.07 -5.99 9.33
N VAL A 100 8.97 -6.74 9.47
CA VAL A 100 8.56 -7.31 10.76
C VAL A 100 9.72 -8.15 11.34
N VAL A 101 10.28 -9.07 10.55
CA VAL A 101 11.39 -9.92 10.98
C VAL A 101 12.63 -9.09 11.30
N HIS A 102 12.97 -8.11 10.45
CA HIS A 102 14.10 -7.22 10.67
C HIS A 102 14.01 -6.49 12.01
N HIS A 103 12.89 -5.81 12.29
CA HIS A 103 12.72 -5.06 13.52
C HIS A 103 12.69 -5.97 14.76
N GLN A 104 12.05 -7.14 14.67
CA GLN A 104 12.04 -8.12 15.76
C GLN A 104 13.45 -8.57 16.15
N ARG A 105 14.31 -8.87 15.17
CA ARG A 105 15.71 -9.25 15.41
C ARG A 105 16.53 -8.13 16.05
N ASN A 106 16.22 -6.88 15.71
CA ASN A 106 16.85 -5.70 16.29
C ASN A 106 16.22 -5.27 17.63
N GLN A 107 15.30 -6.08 18.19
CA GLN A 107 14.58 -5.78 19.43
C GLN A 107 13.79 -4.46 19.38
N ASP A 108 13.47 -3.98 18.18
CA ASP A 108 12.64 -2.79 17.96
C ASP A 108 11.17 -3.22 17.83
N GLN A 109 10.55 -3.46 18.98
CA GLN A 109 9.18 -3.96 19.04
C GLN A 109 8.16 -2.95 18.48
N GLU A 110 8.44 -1.65 18.62
CA GLU A 110 7.57 -0.59 18.11
C GLU A 110 7.53 -0.62 16.59
N ALA A 111 8.69 -0.59 15.93
CA ALA A 111 8.78 -0.65 14.47
C ALA A 111 8.29 -2.01 13.91
N ALA A 112 8.46 -3.09 14.66
CA ALA A 112 7.89 -4.39 14.31
C ALA A 112 6.35 -4.34 14.30
N ASN A 113 5.73 -3.73 15.31
CA ASN A 113 4.27 -3.58 15.41
C ASN A 113 3.71 -2.66 14.31
N GLU A 114 4.41 -1.58 13.97
CA GLU A 114 4.05 -0.73 12.85
C GLU A 114 4.08 -1.50 11.52
N SER A 115 5.16 -2.23 11.26
CA SER A 115 5.31 -3.06 10.07
C SER A 115 4.21 -4.12 9.99
N GLN A 116 3.85 -4.71 11.13
CA GLN A 116 2.77 -5.68 11.24
C GLN A 116 1.39 -5.07 10.93
N THR A 117 1.16 -3.83 11.37
CA THR A 117 -0.07 -3.08 11.11
C THR A 117 -0.20 -2.76 9.63
N VAL A 118 0.87 -2.24 9.01
CA VAL A 118 0.94 -1.99 7.56
C VAL A 118 0.67 -3.26 6.77
N ARG A 119 1.32 -4.39 7.14
CA ARG A 119 1.08 -5.69 6.51
C ARG A 119 -0.40 -6.06 6.52
N SER A 120 -1.04 -5.99 7.69
CA SER A 120 -2.45 -6.32 7.89
C SER A 120 -3.38 -5.45 7.03
N ARG A 121 -3.12 -4.14 6.99
CA ARG A 121 -3.88 -3.18 6.18
C ARG A 121 -3.77 -3.47 4.68
N ILE A 122 -2.56 -3.77 4.19
CA ILE A 122 -2.35 -4.16 2.80
C ILE A 122 -3.09 -5.46 2.47
N THR A 123 -3.01 -6.48 3.34
CA THR A 123 -3.74 -7.74 3.15
C THR A 123 -5.26 -7.50 3.06
N LYS A 124 -5.81 -6.61 3.90
CA LYS A 124 -7.23 -6.24 3.85
C LYS A 124 -7.60 -5.51 2.56
N LEU A 125 -6.75 -4.60 2.07
CA LEU A 125 -6.96 -3.92 0.80
C LEU A 125 -6.95 -4.91 -0.36
N ILE A 126 -5.93 -5.77 -0.44
CA ILE A 126 -5.83 -6.81 -1.48
C ILE A 126 -7.09 -7.68 -1.54
N LYS A 127 -7.65 -8.07 -0.39
CA LYS A 127 -8.88 -8.87 -0.32
C LYS A 127 -10.15 -8.11 -0.69
N SER A 128 -10.15 -6.79 -0.52
CA SER A 128 -11.32 -5.93 -0.77
C SER A 128 -11.38 -5.39 -2.20
N LEU A 129 -10.24 -5.34 -2.89
CA LEU A 129 -10.13 -4.78 -4.24
C LEU A 129 -10.53 -5.80 -5.30
N ASN A 130 -11.39 -5.39 -6.23
CA ASN A 130 -11.75 -6.18 -7.40
C ASN A 130 -10.82 -5.88 -8.58
N ILE A 131 -9.53 -6.13 -8.40
CA ILE A 131 -8.50 -5.94 -9.44
C ILE A 131 -7.99 -7.32 -9.89
N PRO A 132 -8.34 -7.82 -11.09
CA PRO A 132 -7.99 -9.17 -11.54
C PRO A 132 -6.49 -9.47 -11.56
N SER A 133 -5.65 -8.46 -11.85
CA SER A 133 -4.19 -8.62 -11.94
C SER A 133 -3.51 -8.90 -10.60
N ILE A 134 -4.15 -8.62 -9.47
CA ILE A 134 -3.56 -8.82 -8.14
C ILE A 134 -3.18 -10.29 -7.93
N GLN A 135 -4.06 -11.22 -8.26
CA GLN A 135 -3.83 -12.65 -8.08
C GLN A 135 -2.60 -13.13 -8.87
N GLY A 136 -2.49 -12.73 -10.14
CA GLY A 136 -1.32 -13.06 -10.97
C GLY A 136 -0.01 -12.51 -10.38
N ASN A 137 -0.02 -11.28 -9.87
CA ASN A 137 1.17 -10.66 -9.28
C ASN A 137 1.58 -11.32 -7.96
N ILE A 138 0.62 -11.75 -7.13
CA ILE A 138 0.90 -12.51 -5.91
C ILE A 138 1.51 -13.88 -6.27
N GLN A 139 0.99 -14.55 -7.30
CA GLN A 139 1.54 -15.81 -7.80
C GLN A 139 2.97 -15.64 -8.35
N GLU A 140 3.23 -14.57 -9.11
CA GLU A 140 4.58 -14.27 -9.61
C GLU A 140 5.57 -13.97 -8.49
N LEU A 141 5.14 -13.25 -7.44
CA LEU A 141 5.95 -13.01 -6.25
C LEU A 141 6.25 -14.34 -5.53
N TYR A 142 5.25 -15.20 -5.34
CA TYR A 142 5.43 -16.52 -4.73
C TYR A 142 6.42 -17.40 -5.52
N GLN A 143 6.29 -17.43 -6.85
CA GLN A 143 7.23 -18.13 -7.72
C GLN A 143 8.65 -17.56 -7.62
N SER A 144 8.77 -16.23 -7.52
CA SER A 144 10.07 -15.57 -7.38
C SER A 144 10.77 -15.92 -6.08
N ILE A 145 10.02 -16.08 -4.98
CA ILE A 145 10.55 -16.50 -3.68
C ILE A 145 10.98 -17.98 -3.71
N THR A 146 10.14 -18.85 -4.28
CA THR A 146 10.34 -20.32 -4.23
C THR A 146 11.34 -20.85 -5.25
N THR A 147 11.52 -20.17 -6.39
CA THR A 147 12.36 -20.63 -7.49
C THR A 147 13.60 -19.77 -7.75
N ASP A 148 13.73 -18.63 -7.08
CA ASP A 148 14.74 -17.58 -7.37
C ASP A 148 14.73 -17.16 -8.85
N ARG A 149 13.54 -17.07 -9.47
CA ARG A 149 13.34 -16.67 -10.88
C ARG A 149 12.04 -15.91 -11.06
N GLY A 150 11.96 -15.06 -12.08
CA GLY A 150 10.72 -14.35 -12.45
C GLY A 150 10.76 -12.85 -12.16
N ASN A 151 9.63 -12.20 -12.34
CA ASN A 151 9.52 -10.74 -12.42
C ASN A 151 9.84 -10.01 -11.10
N TYR A 152 9.75 -10.69 -9.96
CA TYR A 152 10.06 -10.10 -8.65
C TYR A 152 11.48 -10.43 -8.16
N LYS A 153 12.29 -11.18 -8.93
CA LYS A 153 13.66 -11.55 -8.53
C LYS A 153 14.51 -10.31 -8.23
N ASP A 154 14.60 -9.39 -9.17
CA ASP A 154 15.42 -8.17 -9.02
C ASP A 154 14.95 -7.33 -7.84
N PHE A 155 13.63 -7.27 -7.62
CA PHE A 155 13.05 -6.59 -6.46
C PHE A 155 13.48 -7.26 -5.14
N LEU A 156 13.37 -8.58 -5.02
CA LEU A 156 13.76 -9.32 -3.80
C LEU A 156 15.26 -9.18 -3.53
N GLN A 157 16.09 -9.24 -4.58
CA GLN A 157 17.54 -9.09 -4.49
C GLN A 157 17.97 -7.66 -4.15
N GLN A 158 17.33 -6.65 -4.73
CA GLN A 158 17.61 -5.24 -4.43
C GLN A 158 17.40 -4.93 -2.94
N TRP A 159 16.41 -5.56 -2.31
CA TRP A 159 16.14 -5.41 -0.88
C TRP A 159 17.02 -6.31 0.01
N GLY A 160 17.68 -7.31 -0.56
CA GLY A 160 18.62 -8.17 0.16
C GLY A 160 17.96 -9.05 1.24
N TYR A 161 16.72 -9.49 1.02
CA TYR A 161 16.02 -10.34 1.99
C TYR A 161 16.74 -11.67 2.21
N ASP A 162 16.93 -12.04 3.48
CA ASP A 162 17.44 -13.35 3.84
C ASP A 162 16.34 -14.42 3.92
N CYS A 163 16.75 -15.67 4.21
CA CYS A 163 15.84 -16.82 4.25
C CYS A 163 14.66 -16.65 5.22
N GLU A 164 14.84 -16.00 6.37
CA GLU A 164 13.74 -15.82 7.33
C GLU A 164 12.78 -14.73 6.87
N GLN A 165 13.31 -13.65 6.29
CA GLN A 165 12.49 -12.59 5.70
C GLN A 165 11.70 -13.11 4.50
N LEU A 166 12.34 -13.87 3.60
CA LEU A 166 11.67 -14.52 2.46
C LEU A 166 10.56 -15.47 2.92
N LYS A 167 10.81 -16.28 3.96
CA LYS A 167 9.79 -17.13 4.56
C LYS A 167 8.63 -16.35 5.16
N ALA A 168 8.90 -15.21 5.81
CA ALA A 168 7.85 -14.35 6.35
C ALA A 168 7.01 -13.70 5.23
N ILE A 169 7.64 -13.35 4.11
CA ILE A 169 6.94 -12.86 2.91
C ILE A 169 6.06 -13.98 2.34
N GLU A 170 6.61 -15.18 2.15
CA GLU A 170 5.89 -16.36 1.67
C GLU A 170 4.64 -16.64 2.51
N GLN A 171 4.77 -16.67 3.83
CA GLN A 171 3.64 -16.88 4.76
C GLN A 171 2.57 -15.76 4.69
N ALA A 172 2.96 -14.55 4.31
CA ALA A 172 2.01 -13.45 4.16
C ALA A 172 1.22 -13.51 2.84
N ILE A 173 1.79 -14.13 1.80
CA ILE A 173 1.17 -14.24 0.47
C ILE A 173 0.42 -15.55 0.28
N GLU A 174 0.82 -16.65 0.92
CA GLU A 174 0.17 -17.96 0.82
C GLU A 174 -1.36 -17.91 1.01
N PRO A 175 -1.92 -17.21 2.02
CA PRO A 175 -3.37 -17.13 2.20
C PRO A 175 -4.11 -16.33 1.13
N LEU A 176 -3.39 -15.73 0.18
CA LEU A 176 -3.90 -14.93 -0.92
C LEU A 176 -3.81 -15.65 -2.26
N LEU A 177 -3.09 -16.77 -2.33
CA LEU A 177 -3.03 -17.69 -3.46
C LEU A 177 -4.26 -18.61 -3.39
N ASN A 178 -5.28 -18.33 -4.19
CA ASN A 178 -6.41 -19.24 -4.33
C ASN A 178 -6.16 -20.29 -5.42
#